data_AF-A0A9E1UM17-F1
#
_entry.id   AF-A0A9E1UM17-F1
#
_cell.length_a   1.000
_cell.length_b   1.000
_cell.length_c   1.000
_cell.angle_alpha   90.00
_cell.angle_beta   90.00
_cell.angle_gamma   90.00
#
_symmetry.space_group_name_H-M   'P 1'
#
loop_
_entity.id
_entity.type
_entity.pdbx_description
1 polymer ?
#
loop_
_entity_poly.entity_id
_entity_poly.type
_entity_poly.pdbx_seq_one_letter_code
_entity_poly.pdbx_strand_id
1 'polypeptide(L)'
;MDSRIVAAMMKTPAKRSALLCLACLVAMSAVAAAGAKHYYVATGGSDAWSGGLAAATPAGKDGPFATVSRARDAIREHRGSHAERYAYVVNIRGGVYHLAERIKFTPEDSGTRECPVTYQAFGEEKPILSGGHPISGWTRGTGKTRHLWLARVPAVAAGGSPPNQLFVNGVRRPRARTCLRGAGRSRSLPLPRQSLRFNDGDFTRWDNLDDVLIRAYSSWIVSLHWIKELDLPNQIVTFTNRGWEFGRFDGHQRYIIENFLPAL
;
A
#
# COMPACT_ATOMS: atom_id res chain seq x y z
N MET A 1 -91.72 -56.21 29.36
CA MET A 1 -90.41 -56.50 28.73
C MET A 1 -89.88 -55.20 28.16
N ASP A 2 -89.09 -54.45 28.93
CA ASP A 2 -87.68 -54.23 28.64
C ASP A 2 -87.09 -53.27 29.67
N SER A 3 -85.99 -53.71 30.27
CA SER A 3 -85.43 -53.14 31.48
C SER A 3 -84.36 -52.10 31.15
N ARG A 4 -84.56 -50.90 31.70
CA ARG A 4 -83.52 -49.96 32.21
C ARG A 4 -82.62 -49.28 31.18
N ILE A 5 -83.04 -48.07 30.82
CA ILE A 5 -82.22 -46.97 30.32
C ILE A 5 -81.23 -46.54 31.41
N VAL A 6 -79.95 -46.52 31.06
CA VAL A 6 -78.83 -46.11 31.92
C VAL A 6 -78.74 -44.59 31.96
N ALA A 7 -78.93 -44.00 33.15
CA ALA A 7 -78.63 -42.60 33.43
C ALA A 7 -77.13 -42.45 33.70
N ALA A 8 -76.40 -41.85 32.75
CA ALA A 8 -75.00 -41.47 32.94
C ALA A 8 -74.91 -40.04 33.49
N MET A 9 -74.35 -39.93 34.70
CA MET A 9 -74.10 -38.69 35.42
C MET A 9 -73.14 -37.77 34.68
N MET A 10 -73.52 -36.49 34.57
CA MET A 10 -72.66 -35.37 34.22
C MET A 10 -71.46 -35.29 35.17
N LYS A 11 -70.24 -35.33 34.62
CA LYS A 11 -69.02 -34.87 35.28
C LYS A 11 -68.39 -33.75 34.45
N THR A 12 -68.46 -32.54 34.99
CA THR A 12 -67.69 -31.36 34.56
C THR A 12 -66.19 -31.62 34.61
N PRO A 13 -65.39 -31.30 33.56
CA PRO A 13 -63.95 -31.21 33.69
C PRO A 13 -63.55 -29.83 34.24
N ALA A 14 -62.78 -29.85 35.32
CA ALA A 14 -62.19 -28.67 35.95
C ALA A 14 -61.04 -28.10 35.10
N LYS A 15 -61.04 -26.77 34.99
CA LYS A 15 -60.06 -25.93 34.28
C LYS A 15 -58.65 -26.09 34.88
N ARG A 16 -57.71 -26.64 34.10
CA ARG A 16 -56.25 -26.53 34.34
C ARG A 16 -55.54 -26.32 33.01
N SER A 17 -55.65 -25.12 32.45
CA SER A 17 -54.89 -24.71 31.25
C SER A 17 -54.84 -23.18 31.21
N ALA A 18 -53.97 -22.55 32.02
CA ALA A 18 -53.75 -21.10 31.95
C ALA A 18 -52.45 -20.60 32.61
N LEU A 19 -51.45 -21.46 32.86
CA LEU A 19 -50.15 -21.02 33.39
C LEU A 19 -49.01 -21.79 32.72
N LEU A 20 -48.88 -21.67 31.39
CA LEU A 20 -47.64 -22.05 30.69
C LEU A 20 -47.41 -21.36 29.34
N CYS A 21 -48.25 -20.39 28.93
CA CYS A 21 -48.11 -19.69 27.64
C CYS A 21 -47.86 -18.17 27.75
N LEU A 22 -47.72 -17.60 28.95
CA LEU A 22 -47.46 -16.15 29.12
C LEU A 22 -46.02 -15.79 29.54
N ALA A 23 -45.12 -16.77 29.60
CA ALA A 23 -43.70 -16.54 29.91
C ALA A 23 -42.76 -16.78 28.70
N CYS A 24 -43.28 -17.22 27.56
CA CYS A 24 -42.50 -17.49 26.35
C CYS A 24 -42.69 -16.45 25.22
N LEU A 25 -43.41 -15.33 25.48
CA LEU A 25 -43.71 -14.32 24.45
C LEU A 25 -43.01 -12.97 24.63
N VAL A 26 -42.06 -12.84 25.56
CA VAL A 26 -41.22 -11.63 25.71
C VAL A 26 -39.77 -12.02 25.95
N ALA A 27 -39.18 -12.71 24.99
CA ALA A 27 -37.74 -12.72 24.78
C ALA A 27 -37.47 -12.70 23.27
N MET A 28 -38.16 -11.81 22.56
CA MET A 28 -37.65 -11.30 21.30
C MET A 28 -36.41 -10.50 21.66
N SER A 29 -35.26 -11.16 21.59
CA SER A 29 -33.96 -10.52 21.59
C SER A 29 -34.01 -9.43 20.54
N ALA A 30 -34.19 -8.18 20.96
CA ALA A 30 -33.91 -7.04 20.12
C ALA A 30 -32.40 -7.09 19.90
N VAL A 31 -31.98 -7.74 18.82
CA VAL A 31 -30.67 -7.48 18.23
C VAL A 31 -30.78 -6.03 17.79
N ALA A 32 -30.38 -5.11 18.66
CA ALA A 32 -30.27 -3.71 18.31
C ALA A 32 -29.37 -3.69 17.07
N ALA A 33 -29.91 -3.25 15.94
CA ALA A 33 -29.09 -3.03 14.75
C ALA A 33 -27.96 -2.10 15.19
N ALA A 34 -26.72 -2.59 15.14
CA ALA A 34 -25.57 -1.78 15.48
C ALA A 34 -25.60 -0.54 14.59
N GLY A 35 -25.67 0.65 15.20
CA GLY A 35 -25.66 1.89 14.44
C GLY A 35 -24.34 2.00 13.67
N ALA A 36 -24.38 2.50 12.44
CA ALA A 36 -23.15 2.83 11.71
C ALA A 36 -22.74 4.28 12.04
N LYS A 37 -21.47 4.48 12.38
CA LYS A 37 -20.86 5.81 12.50
C LYS A 37 -20.00 6.11 11.28
N HIS A 38 -20.23 7.28 10.70
CA HIS A 38 -19.52 7.74 9.52
C HIS A 38 -18.51 8.82 9.89
N TYR A 39 -17.28 8.65 9.41
CA TYR A 39 -16.26 9.68 9.39
C TYR A 39 -15.85 9.96 7.96
N TYR A 40 -15.34 11.16 7.72
CA TYR A 40 -14.94 11.64 6.41
C TYR A 40 -13.51 12.16 6.44
N VAL A 41 -12.77 11.86 5.38
CA VAL A 41 -11.39 12.34 5.18
C VAL A 41 -11.34 13.06 3.83
N ALA A 42 -10.77 14.27 3.80
CA ALA A 42 -10.62 15.06 2.59
C ALA A 42 -9.27 15.79 2.57
N THR A 43 -8.70 16.02 1.37
CA THR A 43 -7.43 16.76 1.22
C THR A 43 -7.49 18.21 1.68
N GLY A 44 -8.70 18.81 1.69
CA GLY A 44 -8.97 20.13 2.29
C GLY A 44 -9.57 20.07 3.70
N GLY A 45 -9.46 18.92 4.37
CA GLY A 45 -9.94 18.70 5.73
C GLY A 45 -9.03 19.28 6.81
N SER A 46 -9.40 19.08 8.07
CA SER A 46 -8.59 19.43 9.24
C SER A 46 -8.71 18.36 10.31
N ASP A 47 -7.58 17.94 10.89
CA ASP A 47 -7.56 16.94 11.97
C ASP A 47 -8.06 17.49 13.32
N ALA A 48 -8.30 18.81 13.39
CA ALA A 48 -8.95 19.47 14.53
C ALA A 48 -10.49 19.46 14.44
N TRP A 49 -11.07 19.07 13.31
CA TRP A 49 -12.52 18.97 13.15
C TRP A 49 -13.06 17.65 13.70
N SER A 50 -14.38 17.48 13.73
CA SER A 50 -15.03 16.25 14.21
C SER A 50 -14.90 15.08 13.23
N GLY A 51 -14.67 15.37 11.94
CA GLY A 51 -14.69 14.39 10.86
C GLY A 51 -16.09 13.85 10.55
N GLY A 52 -17.15 14.32 11.22
CA GLY A 52 -18.51 13.82 11.07
C GLY A 52 -19.27 14.35 9.85
N LEU A 53 -18.70 15.33 9.14
CA LEU A 53 -19.31 15.97 7.98
C LEU A 53 -18.52 15.69 6.71
N ALA A 54 -19.23 15.36 5.62
CA ALA A 54 -18.60 15.11 4.34
C ALA A 54 -17.91 16.35 3.74
N ALA A 55 -18.34 17.55 4.11
CA ALA A 55 -17.79 18.83 3.68
C ALA A 55 -17.63 19.80 4.86
N ALA A 56 -16.74 20.76 4.72
CA ALA A 56 -16.55 21.80 5.71
C ALA A 56 -17.83 22.66 5.87
N THR A 57 -18.13 23.04 7.10
CA THR A 57 -19.16 24.04 7.40
C THR A 57 -18.80 25.38 6.77
N PRO A 58 -19.78 26.24 6.41
CA PRO A 58 -19.49 27.57 5.85
C PRO A 58 -18.58 28.44 6.74
N ALA A 59 -18.65 28.24 8.05
CA ALA A 59 -17.81 28.93 9.02
C ALA A 59 -16.39 28.33 9.17
N GLY A 60 -16.09 27.19 8.52
CA GLY A 60 -14.80 26.51 8.60
C GLY A 60 -14.45 25.94 9.97
N LYS A 61 -15.45 25.73 10.84
CA LYS A 61 -15.25 25.29 12.24
C LYS A 61 -15.37 23.78 12.42
N ASP A 62 -15.93 23.09 11.44
CA ASP A 62 -16.08 21.64 11.42
C ASP A 62 -16.16 21.14 9.98
N GLY A 63 -15.92 19.84 9.77
CA GLY A 63 -15.78 19.22 8.46
C GLY A 63 -15.10 17.85 8.50
N PRO A 64 -14.57 17.36 7.36
CA PRO A 64 -13.82 16.10 7.28
C PRO A 64 -12.42 16.23 7.91
N PHE A 65 -11.87 15.13 8.40
CA PHE A 65 -10.46 15.05 8.81
C PHE A 65 -9.53 15.28 7.61
N ALA A 66 -8.31 15.74 7.87
CA ALA A 66 -7.26 15.85 6.85
C ALA A 66 -6.59 14.49 6.60
N THR A 67 -6.51 13.64 7.63
CA THR A 67 -5.75 12.38 7.57
C THR A 67 -6.58 11.15 7.92
N VAL A 68 -6.20 10.02 7.31
CA VAL A 68 -6.77 8.70 7.64
C VAL A 68 -6.37 8.26 9.06
N SER A 69 -5.16 8.63 9.51
CA SER A 69 -4.70 8.35 10.87
C SER A 69 -5.60 9.01 11.92
N ARG A 70 -5.98 10.28 11.71
CA ARG A 70 -6.90 10.96 12.62
C ARG A 70 -8.27 10.27 12.66
N ALA A 71 -8.80 9.84 11.51
CA ALA A 71 -10.07 9.10 11.47
C ALA A 71 -10.01 7.79 12.29
N ARG A 72 -8.91 7.05 12.19
CA ARG A 72 -8.65 5.87 13.04
C ARG A 72 -8.65 6.24 14.52
N ASP A 73 -7.93 7.30 14.89
CA ASP A 73 -7.82 7.71 16.29
C ASP A 73 -9.17 8.18 16.86
N ALA A 74 -10.00 8.84 16.04
CA ALA A 74 -11.37 9.20 16.40
C ALA A 74 -12.27 7.98 16.62
N ILE A 75 -12.06 6.90 15.85
CA ILE A 75 -12.75 5.62 16.10
C ILE A 75 -12.32 5.02 17.43
N ARG A 76 -11.01 5.03 17.76
CA ARG A 76 -10.50 4.54 19.05
C ARG A 76 -11.09 5.33 20.23
N GLU A 77 -11.03 6.66 20.15
CA GLU A 77 -11.61 7.58 21.14
C GLU A 77 -13.11 7.31 21.35
N HIS A 78 -13.86 7.13 20.25
CA HIS A 78 -15.30 6.90 20.33
C HIS A 78 -15.65 5.49 20.83
N ARG A 79 -14.92 4.45 20.40
CA ARG A 79 -15.29 3.08 20.72
C ARG A 79 -15.03 2.77 22.19
N GLY A 80 -13.95 3.28 22.78
CA GLY A 80 -13.49 2.89 24.12
C GLY A 80 -13.48 1.36 24.29
N SER A 81 -14.21 0.83 25.28
CA SER A 81 -14.41 -0.61 25.51
C SER A 81 -15.59 -1.24 24.75
N HIS A 82 -16.31 -0.50 23.91
CA HIS A 82 -17.58 -0.90 23.29
C HIS A 82 -17.45 -1.23 21.79
N ALA A 83 -16.46 -2.06 21.43
CA ALA A 83 -16.16 -2.41 20.03
C ALA A 83 -17.35 -3.04 19.26
N GLU A 84 -18.29 -3.68 19.96
CA GLU A 84 -19.42 -4.42 19.37
C GLU A 84 -20.71 -3.60 19.25
N ARG A 85 -20.65 -2.29 19.54
CA ARG A 85 -21.86 -1.44 19.58
C ARG A 85 -22.15 -0.72 18.26
N TYR A 86 -21.11 -0.41 17.49
CA TYR A 86 -21.22 0.37 16.28
C TYR A 86 -20.31 -0.17 15.18
N ALA A 87 -20.81 -0.24 13.96
CA ALA A 87 -19.96 -0.30 12.78
C ALA A 87 -19.36 1.09 12.51
N TYR A 88 -18.17 1.16 11.94
CA TYR A 88 -17.52 2.42 11.58
C TYR A 88 -17.20 2.43 10.09
N VAL A 89 -17.51 3.53 9.41
CA VAL A 89 -17.21 3.73 7.99
C VAL A 89 -16.43 5.03 7.83
N VAL A 90 -15.19 4.94 7.38
CA VAL A 90 -14.35 6.07 6.99
C VAL A 90 -14.45 6.26 5.48
N ASN A 91 -15.12 7.33 5.08
CA ASN A 91 -15.28 7.72 3.69
C ASN A 91 -14.16 8.69 3.29
N ILE A 92 -13.27 8.23 2.42
CA ILE A 92 -12.11 8.98 1.96
C ILE A 92 -12.44 9.62 0.62
N ARG A 93 -12.48 10.95 0.59
CA ARG A 93 -12.71 11.74 -0.63
C ARG A 93 -11.52 11.63 -1.57
N GLY A 94 -11.75 11.83 -2.86
CA GLY A 94 -10.77 11.83 -3.92
C GLY A 94 -9.68 12.88 -3.70
N GLY A 95 -8.47 12.52 -4.12
CA GLY A 95 -7.27 13.34 -3.94
C GLY A 95 -6.05 12.49 -3.60
N VAL A 96 -4.89 13.12 -3.57
CA VAL A 96 -3.63 12.49 -3.20
C VAL A 96 -3.29 12.87 -1.76
N TYR A 97 -3.23 11.88 -0.88
CA TYR A 97 -2.85 12.02 0.51
C TYR A 97 -1.40 11.58 0.66
N HIS A 98 -0.50 12.55 0.79
CA HIS A 98 0.90 12.29 1.04
C HIS A 98 1.10 11.88 2.49
N LEU A 99 1.56 10.64 2.69
CA LEU A 99 1.79 10.07 4.01
C LEU A 99 3.19 10.47 4.51
N ALA A 100 3.25 11.25 5.59
CA ALA A 100 4.52 11.53 6.28
C ALA A 100 5.08 10.27 6.97
N GLU A 101 4.18 9.36 7.38
CA GLU A 101 4.51 8.10 8.04
C GLU A 101 3.47 7.01 7.72
N ARG A 102 3.77 5.77 8.10
CA ARG A 102 2.85 4.63 7.92
C ARG A 102 1.57 4.81 8.76
N ILE A 103 0.44 4.43 8.18
CA ILE A 103 -0.81 4.27 8.95
C ILE A 103 -0.74 2.93 9.68
N LYS A 104 -0.57 2.97 11.00
CA LYS A 104 -0.39 1.76 11.84
C LYS A 104 -1.72 1.28 12.40
N PHE A 105 -2.24 0.18 11.87
CA PHE A 105 -3.33 -0.56 12.50
C PHE A 105 -2.79 -1.55 13.55
N THR A 106 -3.50 -1.71 14.67
CA THR A 106 -3.20 -2.64 15.77
C THR A 106 -4.44 -3.48 16.08
N PRO A 107 -4.38 -4.47 17.00
CA PRO A 107 -5.59 -5.18 17.45
C PRO A 107 -6.69 -4.26 18.01
N GLU A 108 -6.34 -3.04 18.45
CA GLU A 108 -7.30 -2.03 18.89
C GLU A 108 -8.11 -1.43 17.72
N ASP A 109 -7.80 -1.74 16.47
CA ASP A 109 -8.57 -1.23 15.32
C ASP A 109 -9.52 -2.27 14.73
N SER A 110 -9.52 -3.48 15.28
CA SER A 110 -10.38 -4.58 14.84
C SER A 110 -11.85 -4.28 15.13
N GLY A 111 -12.70 -4.50 14.12
CA GLY A 111 -14.14 -4.67 14.28
C GLY A 111 -14.53 -6.14 14.42
N THR A 112 -15.83 -6.40 14.55
CA THR A 112 -16.41 -7.76 14.43
C THR A 112 -17.08 -7.94 13.08
N ARG A 113 -17.62 -9.13 12.81
CA ARG A 113 -18.41 -9.37 11.60
C ARG A 113 -19.67 -8.50 11.57
N GLU A 114 -20.29 -8.29 12.72
CA GLU A 114 -21.51 -7.51 12.90
C GLU A 114 -21.24 -6.00 13.02
N CYS A 115 -20.07 -5.62 13.55
CA CYS A 115 -19.61 -4.23 13.71
C CYS A 115 -18.24 -4.01 13.03
N PRO A 116 -18.17 -4.02 11.69
CA PRO A 116 -16.92 -3.85 10.98
C PRO A 116 -16.39 -2.40 11.07
N VAL A 117 -15.09 -2.24 10.84
CA VAL A 117 -14.46 -0.95 10.58
C VAL A 117 -14.03 -0.93 9.11
N THR A 118 -14.67 -0.09 8.30
CA THR A 118 -14.48 -0.02 6.86
C THR A 118 -13.82 1.30 6.47
N TYR A 119 -12.72 1.23 5.72
CA TYR A 119 -12.11 2.38 5.05
C TYR A 119 -12.39 2.26 3.56
N GLN A 120 -13.06 3.24 2.98
CA GLN A 120 -13.51 3.18 1.58
C GLN A 120 -13.40 4.53 0.90
N ALA A 121 -13.44 4.52 -0.43
CA ALA A 121 -13.65 5.75 -1.19
C ALA A 121 -15.05 6.33 -0.92
N PHE A 122 -15.18 7.65 -0.95
CA PHE A 122 -16.47 8.30 -0.92
C PHE A 122 -17.13 8.22 -2.31
N GLY A 123 -18.16 7.39 -2.45
CA GLY A 123 -18.80 7.12 -3.74
C GLY A 123 -17.79 6.55 -4.76
N GLU A 124 -17.81 7.08 -5.98
CA GLU A 124 -16.93 6.68 -7.08
C GLU A 124 -15.61 7.49 -7.14
N GLU A 125 -15.32 8.30 -6.10
CA GLU A 125 -14.08 9.07 -6.04
C GLU A 125 -12.85 8.15 -5.90
N LYS A 126 -11.66 8.67 -6.26
CA LYS A 126 -10.41 7.88 -6.30
C LYS A 126 -9.36 8.46 -5.35
N PRO A 127 -9.43 8.17 -4.04
CA PRO A 127 -8.38 8.55 -3.11
C PRO A 127 -7.08 7.76 -3.38
N ILE A 128 -5.95 8.45 -3.31
CA ILE A 128 -4.61 7.86 -3.44
C ILE A 128 -3.83 8.13 -2.16
N LEU A 129 -3.49 7.07 -1.42
CA LEU A 129 -2.56 7.16 -0.30
C LEU A 129 -1.13 6.99 -0.83
N SER A 130 -0.34 8.06 -0.81
CA SER A 130 0.98 8.11 -1.42
C SER A 130 2.09 8.20 -0.38
N GLY A 131 2.99 7.22 -0.34
CA GLY A 131 4.28 7.34 0.36
C GLY A 131 5.35 8.11 -0.43
N GLY A 132 4.99 8.62 -1.61
CA GLY A 132 5.89 9.42 -2.44
C GLY A 132 5.92 10.88 -2.01
N HIS A 133 7.06 11.53 -2.26
CA HIS A 133 7.26 12.94 -1.98
C HIS A 133 7.16 13.74 -3.29
N PRO A 134 6.38 14.84 -3.33
CA PRO A 134 6.35 15.70 -4.50
C PRO A 134 7.71 16.35 -4.71
N ILE A 135 8.21 16.31 -5.95
CA ILE A 135 9.42 17.01 -6.36
C ILE A 135 8.97 18.27 -7.12
N SER A 136 9.35 19.42 -6.60
CA SER A 136 9.05 20.74 -7.17
C SER A 136 10.36 21.48 -7.53
N GLY A 137 10.25 22.72 -8.03
CA GLY A 137 11.41 23.54 -8.36
C GLY A 137 12.18 23.06 -9.59
N TRP A 138 11.47 22.47 -10.57
CA TRP A 138 12.07 22.02 -11.82
C TRP A 138 12.59 23.20 -12.64
N THR A 139 13.81 23.10 -13.11
CA THR A 139 14.45 24.06 -14.01
C THR A 139 14.96 23.36 -15.27
N ARG A 140 15.03 24.09 -16.37
CA ARG A 140 15.60 23.56 -17.61
C ARG A 140 17.12 23.48 -17.47
N GLY A 141 17.71 22.36 -17.86
CA GLY A 141 19.18 22.22 -17.90
C GLY A 141 19.84 23.18 -18.89
N THR A 142 21.16 23.27 -18.85
CA THR A 142 21.97 24.14 -19.71
C THR A 142 23.09 23.35 -20.39
N GLY A 143 23.68 23.89 -21.45
CA GLY A 143 24.77 23.23 -22.18
C GLY A 143 24.41 21.83 -22.68
N LYS A 144 25.12 20.81 -22.17
CA LYS A 144 24.91 19.39 -22.52
C LYS A 144 23.57 18.84 -22.01
N THR A 145 22.96 19.43 -20.96
CA THR A 145 21.71 18.96 -20.35
C THR A 145 20.48 19.80 -20.76
N ARG A 146 20.58 20.68 -21.78
CA ARG A 146 19.50 21.58 -22.21
C ARG A 146 18.18 20.91 -22.63
N HIS A 147 18.23 19.62 -22.91
CA HIS A 147 17.10 18.78 -23.26
C HIS A 147 16.44 18.12 -22.03
N LEU A 148 17.01 18.29 -20.84
CA LEU A 148 16.55 17.73 -19.58
C LEU A 148 15.88 18.81 -18.70
N TRP A 149 14.97 18.34 -17.86
CA TRP A 149 14.48 19.08 -16.69
C TRP A 149 15.17 18.54 -15.44
N LEU A 150 15.65 19.45 -14.60
CA LEU A 150 16.42 19.15 -13.41
C LEU A 150 15.66 19.66 -12.18
N ALA A 151 15.68 18.88 -11.09
CA ALA A 151 15.17 19.32 -9.81
C ALA A 151 16.05 18.79 -8.68
N ARG A 152 16.20 19.58 -7.62
CA ARG A 152 16.87 19.12 -6.41
C ARG A 152 15.91 18.26 -5.62
N VAL A 153 16.36 17.09 -5.19
CA VAL A 153 15.57 16.20 -4.31
C VAL A 153 16.00 16.46 -2.86
N PRO A 154 15.19 17.13 -2.02
CA PRO A 154 15.63 17.57 -0.69
C PRO A 154 16.10 16.42 0.21
N ALA A 155 15.37 15.30 0.21
CA ALA A 155 15.73 14.12 0.99
C ALA A 155 17.13 13.57 0.65
N VAL A 156 17.50 13.59 -0.64
CA VAL A 156 18.83 13.14 -1.09
C VAL A 156 19.89 14.16 -0.72
N ALA A 157 19.59 15.45 -0.90
CA ALA A 157 20.50 16.54 -0.50
C ALA A 157 20.79 16.56 1.02
N ALA A 158 19.89 16.00 1.84
CA ALA A 158 20.06 15.83 3.28
C ALA A 158 20.77 14.51 3.67
N GLY A 159 21.34 13.77 2.70
CA GLY A 159 22.04 12.50 2.93
C GLY A 159 21.15 11.25 2.86
N GLY A 160 19.88 11.41 2.49
CA GLY A 160 19.00 10.27 2.21
C GLY A 160 19.35 9.56 0.89
N SER A 161 18.87 8.33 0.74
CA SER A 161 19.07 7.57 -0.49
C SER A 161 18.21 8.10 -1.65
N PRO A 162 18.70 8.04 -2.91
CA PRO A 162 17.92 8.44 -4.08
C PRO A 162 16.71 7.51 -4.30
N PRO A 163 15.58 8.05 -4.77
CA PRO A 163 14.42 7.23 -5.11
C PRO A 163 14.73 6.36 -6.34
N ASN A 164 14.24 5.12 -6.34
CA ASN A 164 14.38 4.20 -7.47
C ASN A 164 13.22 4.30 -8.49
N GLN A 165 12.26 5.19 -8.25
CA GLN A 165 11.06 5.34 -9.06
C GLN A 165 10.65 6.83 -9.12
N LEU A 166 10.16 7.25 -10.29
CA LEU A 166 9.60 8.58 -10.54
C LEU A 166 8.24 8.43 -11.19
N PHE A 167 7.27 9.26 -10.81
CA PHE A 167 5.94 9.30 -11.38
C PHE A 167 5.63 10.72 -11.85
N VAL A 168 5.03 10.85 -13.02
CA VAL A 168 4.57 12.13 -13.58
C VAL A 168 3.08 11.96 -13.89
N ASN A 169 2.24 12.80 -13.28
CA ASN A 169 0.78 12.77 -13.41
C ASN A 169 0.19 11.37 -13.20
N GLY A 170 0.64 10.68 -12.15
CA GLY A 170 0.20 9.32 -11.79
C GLY A 170 0.84 8.20 -12.62
N VAL A 171 1.66 8.49 -13.62
CA VAL A 171 2.25 7.48 -14.50
C VAL A 171 3.75 7.31 -14.24
N ARG A 172 4.15 6.08 -13.90
CA ARG A 172 5.56 5.73 -13.67
C ARG A 172 6.42 6.03 -14.90
N ARG A 173 7.58 6.65 -14.68
CA ARG A 173 8.60 6.89 -15.70
C ARG A 173 9.65 5.78 -15.66
N PRO A 174 10.17 5.33 -16.82
CA PRO A 174 11.27 4.37 -16.83
C PRO A 174 12.53 5.03 -16.24
N ARG A 175 13.28 4.28 -15.43
CA ARG A 175 14.64 4.69 -15.06
C ARG A 175 15.51 4.60 -16.31
N ALA A 176 16.41 5.57 -16.49
CA ALA A 176 17.37 5.60 -17.59
C ALA A 176 18.13 4.27 -17.67
N ARG A 177 18.11 3.65 -18.85
CA ARG A 177 18.65 2.30 -19.06
C ARG A 177 18.97 2.00 -20.51
N THR A 178 19.81 1.00 -20.73
CA THR A 178 20.04 0.42 -22.07
C THR A 178 18.92 -0.56 -22.47
N CYS A 179 18.96 -0.99 -23.73
CA CYS A 179 18.30 -2.24 -24.15
C CYS A 179 18.97 -3.46 -23.49
N LEU A 180 18.33 -4.63 -23.63
CA LEU A 180 18.84 -5.91 -23.13
C LEU A 180 20.10 -6.32 -23.90
N ARG A 181 21.19 -6.53 -23.17
CA ARG A 181 22.50 -6.93 -23.69
C ARG A 181 22.82 -8.36 -23.27
N GLY A 182 23.60 -9.06 -24.07
CA GLY A 182 24.23 -10.32 -23.65
C GLY A 182 25.62 -10.02 -23.09
N ALA A 183 26.14 -10.90 -22.24
CA ALA A 183 27.55 -10.93 -21.88
C ALA A 183 28.36 -11.65 -22.97
N GLY A 184 29.63 -11.28 -23.11
CA GLY A 184 30.53 -11.95 -24.04
C GLY A 184 30.90 -13.35 -23.56
N ARG A 185 31.08 -14.29 -24.50
CA ARG A 185 31.54 -15.64 -24.15
C ARG A 185 32.93 -15.56 -23.52
N SER A 186 33.11 -16.17 -22.35
CA SER A 186 34.44 -16.34 -21.76
C SER A 186 35.30 -17.23 -22.66
N ARG A 187 36.40 -16.66 -23.20
CA ARG A 187 37.59 -17.45 -23.53
C ARG A 187 38.51 -17.42 -22.29
N SER A 188 38.68 -18.60 -21.71
CA SER A 188 39.83 -19.06 -20.90
C SER A 188 40.11 -18.56 -19.47
N LEU A 189 39.27 -17.78 -18.78
CA LEU A 189 39.53 -17.49 -17.34
C LEU A 189 38.30 -17.61 -16.44
N PRO A 190 38.41 -18.28 -15.27
CA PRO A 190 37.39 -18.22 -14.24
C PRO A 190 37.40 -16.82 -13.61
N LEU A 191 36.31 -16.07 -13.78
CA LEU A 191 36.15 -14.77 -13.11
C LEU A 191 35.76 -14.97 -11.63
N PRO A 192 36.13 -14.01 -10.76
CA PRO A 192 35.54 -13.91 -9.44
C PRO A 192 34.01 -13.83 -9.53
N ARG A 193 33.29 -14.34 -8.52
CA ARG A 193 31.81 -14.34 -8.49
C ARG A 193 31.18 -12.95 -8.60
N GLN A 194 31.96 -11.92 -8.24
CA GLN A 194 31.61 -10.51 -8.30
C GLN A 194 31.82 -9.89 -9.67
N SER A 195 32.27 -10.64 -10.67
CA SER A 195 32.72 -10.08 -11.93
C SER A 195 32.01 -10.70 -13.11
N LEU A 196 31.63 -9.85 -14.06
CA LEU A 196 31.02 -10.21 -15.33
C LEU A 196 31.94 -9.75 -16.46
N ARG A 197 32.09 -10.59 -17.50
CA ARG A 197 32.68 -10.14 -18.75
C ARG A 197 31.61 -9.53 -19.66
N PHE A 198 31.81 -8.32 -20.14
CA PHE A 198 30.87 -7.64 -21.04
C PHE A 198 31.32 -7.71 -22.51
N ASN A 199 30.44 -7.38 -23.47
CA ASN A 199 30.82 -7.29 -24.87
C ASN A 199 31.46 -5.95 -25.19
N ASP A 200 32.26 -5.90 -26.25
CA ASP A 200 32.84 -4.65 -26.72
C ASP A 200 31.75 -3.59 -26.98
N GLY A 201 32.00 -2.37 -26.53
CA GLY A 201 31.05 -1.25 -26.61
C GLY A 201 29.85 -1.28 -25.65
N ASP A 202 29.66 -2.32 -24.82
CA ASP A 202 28.58 -2.33 -23.82
C ASP A 202 28.78 -1.28 -22.72
N PHE A 203 30.04 -1.00 -22.39
CA PHE A 203 30.44 -0.07 -21.35
C PHE A 203 31.37 1.02 -21.90
N THR A 204 31.25 2.19 -21.30
CA THR A 204 32.20 3.30 -21.41
C THR A 204 32.45 3.81 -19.98
N ARG A 205 33.58 4.48 -19.77
CA ARG A 205 33.91 5.03 -18.45
C ARG A 205 33.08 6.29 -18.21
N TRP A 206 32.21 6.23 -17.21
CA TRP A 206 31.38 7.35 -16.74
C TRP A 206 31.96 7.97 -15.47
N ASP A 207 31.65 9.23 -15.20
CA ASP A 207 32.15 9.96 -14.03
C ASP A 207 31.54 9.46 -12.69
N ASN A 208 30.41 8.73 -12.74
CA ASN A 208 29.66 8.23 -11.57
C ASN A 208 29.40 6.71 -11.65
N LEU A 209 30.45 5.92 -11.88
CA LEU A 209 30.33 4.47 -12.08
C LEU A 209 29.68 3.74 -10.89
N ASP A 210 29.93 4.20 -9.67
CA ASP A 210 29.42 3.63 -8.41
C ASP A 210 27.88 3.74 -8.27
N ASP A 211 27.26 4.70 -8.94
CA ASP A 211 25.81 4.81 -9.03
C ASP A 211 25.18 3.86 -10.06
N VAL A 212 25.97 3.35 -11.01
CA VAL A 212 25.45 2.56 -12.12
C VAL A 212 25.05 1.17 -11.65
N LEU A 213 23.83 0.78 -12.02
CA LEU A 213 23.22 -0.47 -11.63
C LEU A 213 23.19 -1.45 -12.81
N ILE A 214 23.79 -2.61 -12.64
CA ILE A 214 23.64 -3.75 -13.53
C ILE A 214 22.54 -4.65 -13.01
N ARG A 215 21.54 -4.85 -13.86
CA ARG A 215 20.45 -5.80 -13.65
C ARG A 215 20.73 -7.03 -14.50
N ALA A 216 21.19 -8.11 -13.88
CA ALA A 216 21.52 -9.36 -14.55
C ALA A 216 20.39 -10.39 -14.38
N TYR A 217 20.03 -11.06 -15.47
CA TYR A 217 18.90 -11.99 -15.57
C TYR A 217 19.38 -13.44 -15.49
N SER A 218 19.37 -14.04 -14.32
CA SER A 218 19.91 -15.38 -14.09
C SER A 218 18.76 -16.35 -13.83
N SER A 219 18.47 -17.22 -14.80
CA SER A 219 17.40 -18.21 -14.70
C SER A 219 16.04 -17.57 -14.32
N TRP A 220 15.51 -17.85 -13.12
CA TRP A 220 14.25 -17.30 -12.60
C TRP A 220 14.42 -16.06 -11.71
N ILE A 221 15.64 -15.54 -11.55
CA ILE A 221 15.92 -14.35 -10.73
C ILE A 221 16.51 -13.21 -11.55
N VAL A 222 16.40 -12.02 -10.98
CA VAL A 222 17.10 -10.84 -11.45
C VAL A 222 17.94 -10.29 -10.31
N SER A 223 19.27 -10.28 -10.48
CA SER A 223 20.19 -9.74 -9.50
C SER A 223 20.56 -8.30 -9.81
N LEU A 224 20.75 -7.52 -8.75
CA LEU A 224 21.08 -6.10 -8.80
C LEU A 224 22.52 -5.91 -8.33
N HIS A 225 23.34 -5.27 -9.14
CA HIS A 225 24.77 -5.13 -8.89
C HIS A 225 25.23 -3.70 -9.18
N TRP A 226 25.82 -3.04 -8.20
CA TRP A 226 26.49 -1.75 -8.40
C TRP A 226 27.92 -1.97 -8.84
N ILE A 227 28.41 -1.13 -9.74
CA ILE A 227 29.78 -1.24 -10.25
C ILE A 227 30.76 -0.78 -9.16
N LYS A 228 31.74 -1.62 -8.86
CA LYS A 228 32.90 -1.30 -8.03
C LYS A 228 34.09 -0.89 -8.89
N GLU A 229 34.33 -1.62 -9.97
CA GLU A 229 35.48 -1.43 -10.85
C GLU A 229 35.13 -1.79 -12.29
N LEU A 230 35.75 -1.08 -13.23
CA LEU A 230 35.58 -1.29 -14.67
C LEU A 230 36.94 -1.35 -15.36
N ASP A 231 37.31 -2.55 -15.80
CA ASP A 231 38.49 -2.87 -16.61
C ASP A 231 38.06 -3.00 -18.07
N LEU A 232 38.16 -1.88 -18.81
CA LEU A 232 37.81 -1.83 -20.22
C LEU A 232 38.71 -2.71 -21.11
N PRO A 233 40.05 -2.68 -20.98
CA PRO A 233 40.94 -3.53 -21.78
C PRO A 233 40.61 -5.03 -21.68
N ASN A 234 40.28 -5.52 -20.49
CA ASN A 234 39.95 -6.94 -20.29
C ASN A 234 38.44 -7.23 -20.38
N GLN A 235 37.61 -6.20 -20.58
CA GLN A 235 36.16 -6.27 -20.64
C GLN A 235 35.52 -6.84 -19.37
N ILE A 236 36.06 -6.49 -18.20
CA ILE A 236 35.60 -7.00 -16.89
C ILE A 236 34.97 -5.87 -16.10
N VAL A 237 33.74 -6.10 -15.62
CA VAL A 237 33.10 -5.27 -14.61
C VAL A 237 33.04 -6.04 -13.31
N THR A 238 33.46 -5.42 -12.21
CA THR A 238 33.41 -5.99 -10.86
C THR A 238 32.39 -5.23 -10.02
N PHE A 239 31.63 -5.97 -9.22
CA PHE A 239 30.50 -5.45 -8.44
C PHE A 239 30.82 -5.30 -6.95
N THR A 240 30.11 -4.40 -6.28
CA THR A 240 30.26 -4.14 -4.84
C THR A 240 29.77 -5.31 -3.98
N ASN A 241 28.75 -6.04 -4.45
CA ASN A 241 28.16 -7.18 -3.75
C ASN A 241 28.74 -8.51 -4.24
N ARG A 242 28.87 -9.50 -3.34
CA ARG A 242 29.46 -10.82 -3.62
C ARG A 242 28.73 -11.69 -4.67
N GLY A 243 27.53 -11.28 -5.09
CA GLY A 243 26.58 -12.13 -5.82
C GLY A 243 26.03 -13.25 -4.93
N TRP A 244 24.80 -13.72 -5.19
CA TRP A 244 24.23 -14.86 -4.46
C TRP A 244 24.93 -16.16 -4.89
N GLU A 245 25.10 -17.10 -3.97
CA GLU A 245 25.68 -18.43 -4.18
C GLU A 245 25.14 -19.24 -5.38
N PHE A 246 23.93 -18.99 -5.86
CA PHE A 246 23.36 -19.70 -7.02
C PHE A 246 23.67 -19.03 -8.37
N GLY A 247 24.15 -17.78 -8.37
CA GLY A 247 24.31 -16.97 -9.59
C GLY A 247 25.76 -16.81 -10.03
N ARG A 248 26.44 -17.90 -10.41
CA ARG A 248 27.65 -17.72 -11.23
C ARG A 248 27.20 -17.14 -12.57
N PHE A 249 27.79 -16.01 -12.98
CA PHE A 249 27.56 -15.50 -14.32
C PHE A 249 28.06 -16.52 -15.33
N ASP A 250 27.18 -16.97 -16.22
CA ASP A 250 27.54 -17.84 -17.32
C ASP A 250 27.99 -17.02 -18.55
N GLY A 251 28.49 -17.70 -19.58
CA GLY A 251 28.92 -17.06 -20.83
C GLY A 251 27.78 -16.54 -21.72
N HIS A 252 26.53 -16.62 -21.26
CA HIS A 252 25.31 -16.20 -21.96
C HIS A 252 24.45 -15.22 -21.15
N GLN A 253 25.02 -14.69 -20.07
CA GLN A 253 24.31 -13.89 -19.10
C GLN A 253 23.73 -12.63 -19.76
N ARG A 254 22.40 -12.46 -19.73
CA ARG A 254 21.77 -11.23 -20.20
C ARG A 254 21.69 -10.20 -19.08
N TYR A 255 21.87 -8.93 -19.41
CA TYR A 255 21.80 -7.83 -18.45
C TYR A 255 21.35 -6.52 -19.10
N ILE A 256 20.90 -5.58 -18.27
CA ILE A 256 20.74 -4.17 -18.64
C ILE A 256 21.57 -3.30 -17.70
N ILE A 257 21.99 -2.16 -18.22
CA ILE A 257 22.65 -1.10 -17.45
C ILE A 257 21.58 -0.05 -17.14
N GLU A 258 21.41 0.31 -15.87
CA GLU A 258 20.48 1.34 -15.40
C GLU A 258 21.24 2.43 -14.63
N ASN A 259 20.63 3.60 -14.47
CA ASN A 259 21.11 4.68 -13.61
C ASN A 259 22.39 5.41 -14.08
N PHE A 260 22.49 5.71 -15.38
CA PHE A 260 23.60 6.52 -15.91
C PHE A 260 23.06 7.63 -16.82
N LEU A 261 23.69 8.80 -16.74
CA LEU A 261 23.22 10.03 -17.38
C LEU A 261 23.12 9.93 -18.92
N PRO A 262 24.06 9.29 -19.64
CA PRO A 262 23.95 9.11 -21.10
C PRO A 262 22.74 8.31 -21.61
N ALA A 263 21.97 7.64 -20.74
CA ALA A 263 20.74 6.94 -21.12
C ALA A 263 19.45 7.76 -20.88
N LEU A 264 19.57 9.05 -20.54
CA LEU A 264 18.46 9.99 -20.43
C LEU A 264 18.17 10.70 -21.76
#